data_AF-A0A2V9S0A3-F1
#
_entry.id   AF-A0A2V9S0A3-F1
#
_cell.length_a   1.000
_cell.length_b   1.000
_cell.length_c   1.000
_cell.angle_alpha   90.00
_cell.angle_beta   90.00
_cell.angle_gamma   90.00
#
_symmetry.space_group_name_H-M   'P 1'
#
loop_
_entity.id
_entity.type
_entity.pdbx_description
1 polymer ?
#
loop_
_entity_poly.entity_id
_entity_poly.type
_entity_poly.pdbx_seq_one_letter_code
_entity_poly.pdbx_strand_id
1 'polypeptide(L)'
;MAPGVDPGVKKRRIAASPARVYARLWTANFDHWGVTRALYAVRTLPSFAARPRETWRRFRDELFQERFTLDGMLSEGFTLLEERPGEELLLGTVGRFWRARAELCATSPDRFRAPAPAGTAKAAWNFKVGIR
;
A
#
# COMPACT_ATOMS: atom_id res chain seq x y z
N MET A 1 -2.59 -20.04 20.84
CA MET A 1 -1.44 -20.18 19.92
C MET A 1 -2.00 -20.16 18.51
N ALA A 2 -2.11 -18.98 17.89
CA ALA A 2 -2.74 -18.86 16.58
C ALA A 2 -1.74 -19.28 15.48
N PRO A 3 -2.16 -20.10 14.50
CA PRO A 3 -1.27 -20.55 13.42
C PRO A 3 -0.76 -19.33 12.63
N GLY A 4 0.55 -19.31 12.41
CA GLY A 4 1.23 -18.26 11.66
C GLY A 4 0.69 -18.21 10.23
N VAL A 5 -0.08 -17.17 9.93
CA VAL A 5 -0.40 -16.77 8.57
C VAL A 5 0.92 -16.43 7.89
N ASP A 6 1.37 -17.26 6.95
CA ASP A 6 2.46 -16.90 6.03
C ASP A 6 1.93 -15.74 5.17
N PRO A 7 2.41 -14.49 5.37
CA PRO A 7 1.91 -13.35 4.63
C PRO A 7 2.42 -13.47 3.20
N GLY A 8 1.62 -14.11 2.33
CA GLY A 8 1.88 -14.42 0.92
C GLY A 8 3.11 -13.74 0.31
N VAL A 9 4.30 -14.31 0.52
CA VAL A 9 5.56 -13.72 0.07
C VAL A 9 5.70 -13.92 -1.44
N LYS A 10 5.51 -12.85 -2.21
CA LYS A 10 5.78 -12.87 -3.66
C LYS A 10 7.26 -12.63 -3.94
N LYS A 11 7.89 -13.53 -4.68
CA LYS A 11 9.30 -13.43 -5.08
C LYS A 11 9.39 -13.23 -6.60
N ARG A 12 10.18 -12.26 -7.05
CA ARG A 12 10.51 -12.04 -8.46
C ARG A 12 12.01 -11.88 -8.62
N ARG A 13 12.62 -12.65 -9.52
CA ARG A 13 14.04 -12.51 -9.87
C ARG A 13 14.19 -11.39 -10.90
N ILE A 14 15.20 -10.53 -10.71
CA ILE A 14 15.48 -9.38 -11.58
C ILE A 14 16.96 -9.45 -11.95
N ALA A 15 17.28 -9.36 -13.25
CA ALA A 15 18.65 -9.36 -13.74
C ALA A 15 19.27 -7.95 -13.61
N ALA A 16 19.48 -7.49 -12.36
CA ALA A 16 20.12 -6.22 -12.05
C ALA A 16 20.84 -6.31 -10.70
N SER A 17 21.80 -5.40 -10.45
CA SER A 17 22.45 -5.32 -9.15
C SER A 17 21.44 -4.95 -8.04
N PRO A 18 21.60 -5.47 -6.80
CA PRO A 18 20.71 -5.19 -5.68
C PRO A 18 20.52 -3.69 -5.43
N ALA A 19 21.60 -2.91 -5.49
CA ALA A 19 21.54 -1.45 -5.35
C ALA A 19 20.67 -0.78 -6.42
N ARG A 20 20.69 -1.28 -7.66
CA ARG A 20 19.89 -0.76 -8.76
C ARG A 20 18.42 -1.18 -8.65
N VAL A 21 18.15 -2.38 -8.15
CA VAL A 21 16.79 -2.82 -7.80
C VAL A 21 16.24 -1.96 -6.66
N TYR A 22 17.02 -1.75 -5.60
CA TYR A 22 16.65 -0.95 -4.44
C TYR A 22 16.32 0.50 -4.83
N ALA A 23 17.18 1.18 -5.58
CA ALA A 23 16.92 2.53 -6.07
C ALA A 23 15.67 2.62 -6.97
N ARG A 24 15.36 1.54 -7.71
CA ARG A 24 14.17 1.46 -8.54
C ARG A 24 12.91 1.09 -7.78
N LEU A 25 12.99 0.50 -6.59
CA LEU A 25 11.79 0.23 -5.77
C LEU A 25 11.01 1.51 -5.52
N TRP A 26 11.70 2.61 -5.21
CA TRP A 26 11.09 3.91 -4.91
C TRP A 26 10.24 4.47 -6.05
N THR A 27 10.61 4.18 -7.29
CA THR A 27 9.94 4.67 -8.50
C THR A 27 9.15 3.58 -9.25
N ALA A 28 9.24 2.33 -8.79
CA ALA A 28 8.53 1.22 -9.38
C ALA A 28 7.04 1.40 -9.15
N ASN A 29 6.27 1.29 -10.23
CA ASN A 29 4.82 1.27 -10.14
C ASN A 29 4.38 -0.17 -9.86
N PHE A 30 3.78 -0.40 -8.68
CA PHE A 30 3.26 -1.71 -8.29
C PHE A 30 1.83 -1.96 -8.78
N ASP A 31 1.25 -1.06 -9.56
CA ASP A 31 -0.06 -1.23 -10.16
C ASP A 31 -0.05 -2.36 -11.20
N HIS A 32 -0.62 -3.52 -10.83
CA HIS A 32 -0.91 -4.58 -11.80
C HIS A 32 -2.28 -4.28 -12.42
N TRP A 33 -2.20 -3.61 -13.58
CA TRP A 33 -3.30 -3.01 -14.31
C TRP A 33 -4.48 -3.95 -14.61
N GLY A 34 -5.69 -3.45 -14.34
CA GLY A 34 -6.97 -3.99 -14.84
C GLY A 34 -7.87 -4.49 -13.71
N VAL A 35 -7.55 -5.66 -13.15
CA VAL A 35 -8.42 -6.34 -12.18
C VAL A 35 -8.54 -5.55 -10.88
N THR A 36 -7.43 -5.02 -10.35
CA THR A 36 -7.45 -4.19 -9.14
C THR A 36 -8.32 -2.96 -9.33
N ARG A 37 -8.18 -2.25 -10.46
CA ARG A 37 -9.04 -1.10 -10.82
C ARG A 37 -10.51 -1.49 -10.93
N ALA A 38 -10.83 -2.63 -11.53
CA ALA A 38 -12.20 -3.12 -11.61
C ALA A 38 -12.78 -3.41 -10.23
N LEU A 39 -12.00 -4.00 -9.32
CA LEU A 39 -12.43 -4.26 -7.94
C LEU A 39 -12.62 -2.96 -7.15
N TYR A 40 -11.77 -1.95 -7.33
CA TYR A 40 -11.97 -0.62 -6.73
C TYR A 40 -13.21 0.09 -7.31
N ALA A 41 -13.47 -0.04 -8.62
CA ALA A 41 -14.69 0.48 -9.23
C ALA A 41 -15.93 -0.18 -8.61
N VAL A 42 -15.93 -1.52 -8.50
CA VAL A 42 -17.02 -2.27 -7.86
C VAL A 42 -17.21 -1.83 -6.41
N ARG A 43 -16.12 -1.61 -5.68
CA ARG A 43 -16.15 -1.17 -4.28
C ARG A 43 -16.72 0.25 -4.10
N THR A 44 -16.60 1.11 -5.11
CA THR A 44 -17.10 2.49 -5.08
C THR A 44 -18.54 2.60 -5.62
N LEU A 45 -19.08 1.57 -6.27
CA LEU A 45 -20.46 1.53 -6.79
C LEU A 45 -21.55 1.96 -5.78
N PRO A 46 -21.51 1.58 -4.49
CA PRO A 46 -22.52 2.04 -3.53
C PRO A 46 -22.54 3.57 -3.35
N SER A 47 -21.37 4.21 -3.48
CA SER A 47 -21.20 5.67 -3.39
C SER A 47 -21.56 6.39 -4.69
N PHE A 48 -21.54 5.67 -5.83
CA PHE A 48 -21.98 6.20 -7.13
C PHE A 48 -23.49 6.45 -7.19
N ALA A 49 -24.29 5.63 -6.51
CA ALA A 49 -25.75 5.79 -6.48
C ALA A 49 -26.20 7.10 -5.81
N ALA A 50 -25.45 7.59 -4.82
CA ALA A 50 -25.79 8.81 -4.10
C ALA A 50 -25.36 10.10 -4.82
N ARG A 51 -24.17 10.13 -5.45
CA ARG A 51 -23.61 11.34 -6.11
C ARG A 51 -22.72 11.01 -7.33
N PRO A 52 -23.30 10.67 -8.49
CA PRO A 52 -22.55 10.04 -9.58
C PRO A 52 -21.46 10.93 -10.18
N ARG A 53 -21.71 12.23 -10.41
CA ARG A 53 -20.73 13.13 -11.06
C ARG A 53 -19.52 13.46 -10.18
N GLU A 54 -19.74 13.66 -8.89
CA GLU A 54 -18.66 13.98 -7.95
C GLU A 54 -17.81 12.75 -7.64
N THR A 55 -18.44 11.59 -7.50
CA THR A 55 -17.75 10.31 -7.33
C THR A 55 -16.96 9.94 -8.59
N TRP A 56 -17.47 10.21 -9.81
CA TRP A 56 -16.72 9.92 -11.05
C TRP A 56 -15.51 10.85 -11.26
N ARG A 57 -15.62 12.14 -10.92
CA ARG A 57 -14.48 13.08 -11.00
C ARG A 57 -13.38 12.65 -10.02
N ARG A 58 -13.76 12.33 -8.78
CA ARG A 58 -12.84 11.92 -7.72
C ARG A 58 -12.25 10.53 -7.94
N PHE A 59 -13.03 9.58 -8.44
CA PHE A 59 -12.54 8.25 -8.82
C PHE A 59 -11.53 8.34 -9.97
N ARG A 60 -11.74 9.26 -10.91
CA ARG A 60 -10.77 9.55 -11.96
C ARG A 60 -9.51 10.19 -11.38
N ASP A 61 -9.63 11.20 -10.52
CA ASP A 61 -8.46 11.80 -9.88
C ASP A 61 -7.66 10.77 -9.07
N GLU A 62 -8.30 9.95 -8.22
CA GLU A 62 -7.67 8.86 -7.45
C GLU A 62 -6.96 7.85 -8.39
N LEU A 63 -7.64 7.35 -9.44
CA LEU A 63 -7.05 6.43 -10.41
C LEU A 63 -5.87 7.00 -11.20
N PHE A 64 -5.85 8.30 -11.49
CA PHE A 64 -4.82 8.96 -12.30
C PHE A 64 -3.68 9.55 -11.44
N GLN A 65 -3.93 9.83 -10.16
CA GLN A 65 -2.94 10.31 -9.18
C GLN A 65 -2.15 9.16 -8.54
N GLU A 66 -2.76 7.99 -8.35
CA GLU A 66 -2.10 6.82 -7.77
C GLU A 66 -1.12 6.17 -8.76
N ARG A 67 0.02 6.84 -8.99
CA ARG A 67 1.24 6.07 -9.21
C ARG A 67 1.45 5.32 -7.89
N PHE A 68 1.17 4.02 -7.87
CA PHE A 68 1.49 3.10 -6.77
C PHE A 68 3.02 2.95 -6.65
N THR A 69 3.70 4.06 -6.45
CA THR A 69 5.12 4.17 -6.11
C THR A 69 5.22 4.27 -4.61
N LEU A 70 6.36 3.85 -4.04
CA LEU A 70 6.57 3.95 -2.59
C LEU A 70 6.43 5.40 -2.10
N ASP A 71 6.86 6.37 -2.91
CA ASP A 71 6.73 7.80 -2.60
C ASP A 71 5.26 8.24 -2.52
N GLY A 72 4.42 7.81 -3.46
CA GLY A 72 2.98 8.08 -3.43
C GLY A 72 2.28 7.39 -2.26
N MET A 73 2.75 6.20 -1.86
CA MET A 73 2.23 5.53 -0.67
C MET A 73 2.57 6.30 0.61
N LEU A 74 3.78 6.88 0.70
CA LEU A 74 4.16 7.72 1.84
C LEU A 74 3.31 9.00 1.93
N SER A 75 2.95 9.62 0.80
CA SER A 75 2.07 10.79 0.80
C SER A 75 0.62 10.45 1.18
N GLU A 76 0.16 9.23 0.89
CA GLU A 76 -1.24 8.78 1.12
C GLU A 76 -1.48 8.18 2.52
N GLY A 77 -0.49 8.17 3.42
CA GLY A 77 -0.65 7.73 4.81
C GLY A 77 0.01 6.40 5.17
N PHE A 78 0.93 5.90 4.34
CA PHE A 78 1.94 4.96 4.80
C PHE A 78 3.07 5.71 5.49
N THR A 79 3.66 5.08 6.49
CA THR A 79 4.89 5.57 7.13
C THR A 79 6.00 4.56 6.92
N LEU A 80 7.22 5.06 6.78
CA LEU A 80 8.42 4.25 6.87
C LEU A 80 8.61 3.79 8.32
N LEU A 81 8.60 2.48 8.56
CA LEU A 81 8.81 1.90 9.89
C LEU A 81 10.27 1.57 10.15
N GLU A 82 10.93 0.98 9.15
CA GLU A 82 12.35 0.63 9.19
C GLU A 82 12.90 0.62 7.76
N GLU A 83 14.14 1.04 7.59
CA GLU A 83 14.87 1.00 6.33
C GLU A 83 16.26 0.43 6.57
N ARG A 84 16.67 -0.53 5.73
CA ARG A 84 18.04 -1.01 5.60
C ARG A 84 18.48 -0.78 4.16
N PRO A 85 19.23 0.31 3.90
CA PRO A 85 19.59 0.70 2.54
C PRO A 85 20.22 -0.45 1.75
N GLY A 86 19.64 -0.78 0.61
CA GLY A 86 20.12 -1.86 -0.27
C GLY A 86 19.61 -3.26 0.06
N GLU A 87 18.92 -3.45 1.19
CA GLU A 87 18.51 -4.77 1.68
C GLU A 87 17.02 -4.87 1.99
N GLU A 88 16.45 -3.91 2.72
CA GLU A 88 15.10 -4.06 3.25
C GLU A 88 14.39 -2.71 3.43
N LEU A 89 13.10 -2.67 3.12
CA LEU A 89 12.25 -1.53 3.36
C LEU A 89 10.92 -2.00 3.97
N LEU A 90 10.57 -1.46 5.13
CA LEU A 90 9.34 -1.79 5.82
C LEU A 90 8.43 -0.57 5.90
N LEU A 91 7.30 -0.64 5.20
CA LEU A 91 6.23 0.35 5.29
C LEU A 91 5.13 -0.14 6.21
N GLY A 92 4.49 0.79 6.92
CA GLY A 92 3.36 0.54 7.80
C GLY A 92 2.24 1.52 7.57
N THR A 93 1.00 1.06 7.66
CA THR A 93 -0.17 1.94 7.71
C THR A 93 -1.22 1.38 8.67
N VAL A 94 -2.12 2.25 9.12
CA VAL A 94 -3.23 1.90 10.00
C VAL A 94 -4.49 2.50 9.40
N GLY A 95 -5.56 1.73 9.32
CA GLY A 95 -6.80 2.22 8.74
C GLY A 95 -7.95 1.24 8.84
N ARG A 96 -9.06 1.62 8.23
CA ARG A 96 -10.28 0.82 8.09
C ARG A 96 -10.34 0.25 6.69
N PHE A 97 -9.51 -0.76 6.41
CA PHE A 97 -9.37 -1.35 5.07
C PHE A 97 -10.66 -1.95 4.50
N TRP A 98 -11.70 -2.16 5.33
CA TRP A 98 -13.04 -2.62 4.93
C TRP A 98 -14.00 -1.47 4.55
N ARG A 99 -13.60 -0.21 4.70
CA ARG A 99 -14.34 0.96 4.21
C ARG A 99 -13.94 1.27 2.78
N ALA A 100 -14.82 1.94 2.03
CA ALA A 100 -14.61 2.22 0.61
C ALA A 100 -13.27 2.93 0.33
N ARG A 101 -12.84 3.84 1.22
CA ARG A 101 -11.61 4.63 1.10
C ARG A 101 -10.43 4.14 1.95
N ALA A 102 -10.54 2.97 2.58
CA ALA A 102 -9.59 2.47 3.59
C ALA A 102 -9.37 3.40 4.83
N GLU A 103 -9.76 4.68 4.79
CA GLU A 103 -9.69 5.69 5.84
C GLU A 103 -8.39 5.57 6.64
N LEU A 104 -7.27 5.74 5.93
CA LEU A 104 -5.93 5.65 6.49
C LEU A 104 -5.75 6.73 7.56
N CYS A 105 -5.20 6.32 8.69
CA CYS A 105 -4.88 7.18 9.81
C CYS A 105 -3.42 7.57 9.72
N ALA A 106 -3.13 8.84 9.97
CA ALA A 106 -1.76 9.30 10.14
C ALA A 106 -1.08 8.44 11.22
N THR A 107 0.04 7.83 10.84
CA THR A 107 0.77 6.90 11.68
C THR A 107 2.23 7.31 11.78
N SER A 108 2.93 6.78 12.77
CA SER A 108 4.37 6.92 12.98
C SER A 108 4.92 5.57 13.43
N PRO A 109 6.25 5.34 13.39
CA PRO A 109 6.83 4.10 13.89
C PRO A 109 6.38 3.75 15.31
N ASP A 110 6.32 4.73 16.21
CA ASP A 110 5.90 4.52 17.60
C ASP A 110 4.40 4.22 17.73
N ARG A 111 3.56 4.94 16.98
CA ARG A 111 2.11 4.66 16.94
C ARG A 111 1.81 3.31 16.31
N PHE A 112 2.61 2.90 15.33
CA PHE A 112 2.48 1.60 14.68
C PHE A 112 2.86 0.46 15.64
N ARG A 113 3.80 0.67 16.57
CA ARG A 113 4.13 -0.32 17.62
C ARG A 113 3.00 -0.43 18.66
N ALA A 114 2.40 0.68 19.07
CA ALA A 114 1.27 0.69 20.00
C ALA A 114 0.05 -0.07 19.43
N PRO A 115 -0.82 -0.69 20.24
CA PRO A 115 -2.01 -1.41 19.75
C PRO A 115 -2.86 -0.59 18.77
N ALA A 116 -3.46 -1.26 17.78
CA ALA A 116 -4.30 -0.58 16.81
C ALA A 116 -5.52 0.06 17.52
N PRO A 117 -5.88 1.31 17.19
CA PRO A 117 -7.12 1.90 17.67
C PRO A 117 -8.33 1.00 17.40
N ALA A 118 -9.30 0.99 18.32
CA ALA A 118 -10.51 0.18 18.17
C ALA A 118 -11.22 0.47 16.84
N GLY A 119 -11.58 -0.59 16.12
CA GLY A 119 -12.19 -0.47 14.80
C GLY A 119 -11.22 -0.05 13.70
N THR A 120 -9.91 -0.24 13.87
CA THR A 120 -8.90 -0.13 12.81
C THR A 120 -8.06 -1.40 12.73
N ALA A 121 -7.35 -1.58 11.62
CA ALA A 121 -6.35 -2.62 11.44
C ALA A 121 -5.03 -2.00 11.00
N LYS A 122 -3.93 -2.74 11.23
CA LYS A 122 -2.60 -2.38 10.74
C LYS A 122 -2.26 -3.23 9.53
N ALA A 123 -1.54 -2.64 8.59
CA ALA A 123 -0.90 -3.36 7.50
C ALA A 123 0.58 -3.01 7.49
N ALA A 124 1.43 -4.01 7.29
CA ALA A 124 2.85 -3.85 7.08
C ALA A 124 3.23 -4.44 5.73
N TRP A 125 4.08 -3.74 5.00
CA TRP A 125 4.60 -4.21 3.72
C TRP A 125 6.12 -4.21 3.76
N ASN A 126 6.69 -5.41 3.69
CA ASN A 126 8.13 -5.62 3.64
C ASN A 126 8.59 -5.85 2.20
N PHE A 127 9.58 -5.08 1.77
CA PHE A 127 10.33 -5.29 0.53
C PHE A 127 11.75 -5.70 0.87
N LYS A 128 12.09 -6.96 0.58
CA LYS A 128 13.45 -7.48 0.76
C LYS A 128 14.16 -7.63 -0.58
N VAL A 129 15.35 -7.05 -0.68
CA VAL A 129 16.28 -7.18 -1.79
C VAL A 129 17.52 -7.90 -1.29
N GLY A 130 17.99 -8.88 -2.06
CA GLY A 130 19.19 -9.62 -1.70
C GLY A 130 19.79 -10.30 -2.91
N ILE A 131 21.08 -10.61 -2.79
CA ILE A 131 21.76 -11.52 -3.71
C ILE A 131 21.36 -12.93 -3.29
N ARG A 132 20.97 -13.75 -4.25
CA ARG A 132 20.72 -15.18 -4.02
C ARG A 132 21.84 -15.99 -4.63
#